data_AF-A0A543G6S2-F1
#
_entry.id   AF-A0A543G6S2-F1
#
_cell.length_a   1.000
_cell.length_b   1.000
_cell.length_c   1.000
_cell.angle_alpha   90.00
_cell.angle_beta   90.00
_cell.angle_gamma   90.00
#
_symmetry.space_group_name_H-M   'P 1'
#
loop_
_entity.id
_entity.type
_entity.pdbx_description
1 polymer ?
#
loop_
_entity_poly.entity_id
_entity_poly.type
_entity_poly.pdbx_seq_one_letter_code
_entity_poly.pdbx_strand_id
1 'polypeptide(L)'
;MICNKIFKYKIYISVLLILLSVFYVPSPYHVDYYAEPSYFIYFKINFLILFFNIYFTNKLILVEKILYAALISCIVLIVVGYLLEKFLGYIYGYDTNWDELKSPELLDNALFFLISNFIGMGFIAFWLKYKKPIY
;
A
#
# COMPACT_ATOMS: atom_id res chain seq x y z
N MET A 1 21.89 -16.04 -12.81
CA MET A 1 20.91 -16.09 -13.91
C MET A 1 19.44 -16.11 -13.42
N ILE A 2 19.11 -16.78 -12.31
CA ILE A 2 17.75 -16.80 -11.72
C ILE A 2 17.32 -15.42 -11.15
N CYS A 3 18.21 -14.70 -10.45
CA CYS A 3 17.91 -13.37 -9.90
C CYS A 3 17.44 -12.35 -10.96
N ASN A 4 18.02 -12.34 -12.17
CA ASN A 4 17.63 -11.39 -13.23
C ASN A 4 16.24 -11.69 -13.81
N LYS A 5 15.83 -12.96 -13.89
CA LYS A 5 14.47 -13.31 -14.33
C LYS A 5 13.45 -12.86 -13.28
N ILE A 6 13.70 -13.10 -12.00
CA ILE A 6 12.78 -12.69 -10.92
C ILE A 6 12.66 -11.17 -10.83
N PHE A 7 13.75 -10.42 -11.06
CA PHE A 7 13.72 -8.96 -11.10
C PHE A 7 12.79 -8.41 -12.19
N LYS A 8 12.66 -9.11 -13.34
CA LYS A 8 11.74 -8.76 -14.42
C LYS A 8 10.28 -9.00 -14.04
N TYR A 9 10.00 -10.03 -13.24
CA TYR A 9 8.63 -10.39 -12.84
C TYR A 9 8.12 -9.63 -11.60
N LYS A 10 8.97 -8.86 -10.93
CA LYS A 10 8.60 -8.22 -9.65
C LYS A 10 7.42 -7.25 -9.75
N ILE A 11 7.34 -6.52 -10.87
CA ILE A 11 6.27 -5.57 -11.15
C ILE A 11 4.96 -6.32 -11.37
N TYR A 12 4.98 -7.41 -12.14
CA TYR A 12 3.79 -8.23 -12.39
C TYR A 12 3.23 -8.85 -11.11
N ILE A 13 4.09 -9.31 -10.21
CA ILE A 13 3.69 -9.84 -8.90
C ILE A 13 3.07 -8.72 -8.05
N SER A 14 3.67 -7.53 -8.06
CA SER A 14 3.14 -6.38 -7.31
C SER A 14 1.76 -5.95 -7.83
N VAL A 15 1.58 -5.90 -9.16
CA VAL A 15 0.30 -5.62 -9.81
C VAL A 15 -0.74 -6.69 -9.48
N LEU A 16 -0.35 -7.97 -9.53
CA LEU A 16 -1.24 -9.07 -9.17
C LEU A 16 -1.69 -8.97 -7.71
N LEU A 17 -0.78 -8.68 -6.78
CA LEU A 17 -1.10 -8.48 -5.37
C LEU A 17 -2.05 -7.29 -5.15
N ILE A 18 -1.83 -6.17 -5.86
CA ILE A 18 -2.75 -5.03 -5.83
C ILE A 18 -4.14 -5.46 -6.32
N LEU A 19 -4.23 -6.10 -7.49
CA LEU A 19 -5.52 -6.54 -8.04
C LEU A 19 -6.26 -7.47 -7.09
N LEU A 20 -5.58 -8.47 -6.53
CA LEU A 20 -6.17 -9.34 -5.51
C LEU A 20 -6.64 -8.56 -4.30
N SER A 21 -5.87 -7.56 -3.85
CA SER A 21 -6.26 -6.74 -2.70
C SER A 21 -7.50 -5.91 -2.99
N VAL A 22 -7.63 -5.37 -4.20
CA VAL A 22 -8.77 -4.55 -4.60
C VAL A 22 -10.09 -5.33 -4.59
N PHE A 23 -10.06 -6.60 -5.01
CA PHE A 23 -11.28 -7.43 -5.12
C PHE A 23 -11.62 -8.22 -3.86
N TYR A 24 -10.64 -8.56 -3.02
CA TYR A 24 -10.82 -9.50 -1.91
C TYR A 24 -10.64 -8.90 -0.52
N VAL A 25 -10.19 -7.65 -0.42
CA VAL A 25 -10.09 -6.95 0.88
C VAL A 25 -11.31 -6.04 1.02
N PRO A 26 -11.99 -6.01 2.17
CA PRO A 26 -13.06 -5.04 2.42
C PRO A 26 -12.53 -3.61 2.25
N SER A 27 -13.43 -2.63 2.07
CA SER A 27 -13.00 -1.23 1.99
C SER A 27 -12.55 -0.70 3.35
N PRO A 28 -11.51 0.16 3.41
CA PRO A 28 -11.14 0.83 4.64
C PRO A 28 -12.15 1.92 5.05
N TYR A 29 -13.10 2.26 4.17
CA TYR A 29 -14.07 3.36 4.37
C TYR A 29 -15.53 2.89 4.42
N HIS A 30 -15.81 1.63 4.09
CA HIS A 30 -17.13 1.02 4.23
C HIS A 30 -17.04 -0.12 5.23
N VAL A 31 -17.43 0.17 6.45
CA VAL A 31 -17.23 -0.76 7.55
C VAL A 31 -18.57 -1.02 8.17
N ASP A 32 -19.23 -2.06 7.66
CA ASP A 32 -20.55 -2.51 8.12
C ASP A 32 -20.68 -2.39 9.64
N TYR A 33 -21.38 -1.36 10.11
CA TYR A 33 -22.04 -1.07 11.41
C TYR A 33 -21.34 -1.43 12.75
N TYR A 34 -20.43 -2.41 12.81
CA TYR A 34 -19.83 -2.99 14.01
C TYR A 34 -18.38 -3.49 13.85
N ALA A 35 -17.79 -3.47 12.65
CA ALA A 35 -16.38 -3.80 12.49
C ALA A 35 -15.54 -2.52 12.43
N GLU A 36 -14.33 -2.53 12.98
CA GLU A 36 -13.31 -1.56 12.57
C GLU A 36 -12.61 -2.12 11.32
N PRO A 37 -12.26 -1.27 10.33
CA PRO A 37 -11.51 -1.73 9.19
C PRO A 37 -10.19 -2.25 9.74
N SER A 38 -9.82 -3.49 9.40
CA SER A 38 -8.64 -4.10 9.99
C SER A 38 -7.39 -3.44 9.39
N TYR A 39 -6.99 -2.29 9.93
CA TYR A 39 -5.78 -1.54 9.58
C TYR A 39 -4.54 -2.45 9.53
N PHE A 40 -4.56 -3.50 10.35
CA PHE A 40 -3.54 -4.54 10.36
C PHE A 40 -3.48 -5.39 9.07
N ILE A 41 -4.62 -5.69 8.43
CA ILE A 41 -4.65 -6.38 7.13
C ILE A 41 -4.05 -5.48 6.05
N TYR A 42 -4.46 -4.22 5.97
CA TYR A 42 -3.90 -3.27 5.01
C TYR A 42 -2.40 -3.07 5.23
N PHE A 43 -1.96 -3.04 6.50
CA PHE A 43 -0.55 -2.95 6.84
C PHE A 43 0.23 -4.16 6.30
N LYS A 44 -0.28 -5.37 6.53
CA LYS A 44 0.36 -6.59 6.03
C LYS A 44 0.49 -6.60 4.51
N ILE A 45 -0.56 -6.17 3.80
CA ILE A 45 -0.57 -6.13 2.34
C ILE A 45 0.46 -5.12 1.82
N ASN A 46 0.40 -3.88 2.31
CA ASN A 46 1.38 -2.86 1.95
C ASN A 46 2.80 -3.30 2.29
N PHE A 47 3.01 -3.90 3.47
CA PHE A 47 4.29 -4.43 3.89
C PHE A 47 4.81 -5.49 2.91
N LEU A 48 3.99 -6.47 2.55
CA LEU A 48 4.40 -7.55 1.64
C LEU A 48 4.78 -7.00 0.26
N ILE A 49 3.97 -6.09 -0.28
CA ILE A 49 4.21 -5.47 -1.58
C ILE A 49 5.52 -4.66 -1.55
N LEU A 50 5.70 -3.79 -0.56
CA LEU A 50 6.89 -2.95 -0.45
C LEU A 50 8.14 -3.78 -0.15
N PHE A 51 8.04 -4.76 0.74
CA PHE A 51 9.12 -5.69 1.08
C PHE A 51 9.58 -6.46 -0.16
N PHE A 52 8.65 -7.00 -0.96
CA PHE A 52 8.99 -7.71 -2.18
C PHE A 52 9.71 -6.80 -3.20
N ASN A 53 9.32 -5.53 -3.28
CA ASN A 53 9.96 -4.56 -4.17
C ASN A 53 11.41 -4.22 -3.78
N ILE A 54 11.72 -4.18 -2.48
CA ILE A 54 13.08 -3.94 -1.98
C ILE A 54 13.88 -5.22 -1.75
N TYR A 55 13.26 -6.39 -1.69
CA TYR A 55 13.92 -7.64 -1.35
C TYR A 55 15.14 -7.91 -2.26
N PHE A 56 15.01 -7.57 -3.54
CA PHE A 56 16.04 -7.78 -4.56
C PHE A 56 17.09 -6.67 -4.64
N THR A 57 17.06 -5.65 -3.78
CA THR A 57 18.11 -4.62 -3.77
C THR A 57 19.35 -5.12 -3.01
N ASN A 58 20.53 -4.84 -3.58
CA ASN A 58 21.83 -5.12 -2.93
C ASN A 58 22.30 -3.95 -2.05
N LYS A 59 21.52 -2.85 -1.99
CA LYS A 59 21.86 -1.65 -1.21
C LYS A 59 21.52 -1.76 0.28
N LEU A 60 20.79 -2.79 0.69
CA LEU A 60 20.25 -2.94 2.04
C LEU A 60 20.43 -4.39 2.53
N ILE A 61 20.75 -4.56 3.81
CA ILE A 61 20.70 -5.87 4.46
C ILE A 61 19.24 -6.28 4.74
N LEU A 62 19.00 -7.55 5.05
CA LEU A 62 17.65 -8.07 5.28
C LEU A 62 16.89 -7.32 6.38
N VAL A 63 17.56 -7.02 7.50
CA VAL A 63 16.95 -6.30 8.63
C VAL A 63 16.53 -4.89 8.23
N GLU A 64 17.39 -4.16 7.50
CA GLU A 64 17.04 -2.85 6.95
C GLU A 64 15.84 -2.95 6.03
N LYS A 65 15.77 -3.95 5.14
CA LYS A 65 14.61 -4.15 4.26
C LYS A 65 13.31 -4.30 5.05
N ILE A 66 13.30 -5.15 6.07
CA ILE A 66 12.12 -5.36 6.92
C ILE A 66 11.71 -4.04 7.60
N LEU A 67 12.67 -3.32 8.20
CA LEU A 67 12.41 -2.07 8.89
C LEU A 67 11.86 -0.99 7.94
N TYR A 68 12.45 -0.83 6.75
CA TYR A 68 11.98 0.15 5.77
C TYR A 68 10.59 -0.19 5.24
N ALA A 69 10.34 -1.46 4.89
CA ALA A 69 9.02 -1.86 4.43
C ALA A 69 7.96 -1.61 5.50
N ALA A 70 8.23 -1.95 6.77
CA ALA A 70 7.30 -1.71 7.88
C ALA A 70 7.06 -0.22 8.12
N LEU A 71 8.12 0.58 8.23
CA LEU A 71 8.01 2.01 8.50
C LEU A 71 7.28 2.76 7.39
N ILE A 72 7.62 2.48 6.12
CA ILE A 72 6.95 3.10 4.98
C ILE A 72 5.50 2.63 4.89
N SER A 73 5.19 1.37 5.19
CA SER A 73 3.81 0.89 5.22
C SER A 73 2.95 1.65 6.23
N CYS A 74 3.47 1.91 7.44
CA CYS A 74 2.76 2.72 8.44
C CYS A 74 2.50 4.14 7.94
N ILE A 75 3.53 4.81 7.40
CA ILE A 75 3.40 6.18 6.89
C ILE A 75 2.38 6.25 5.76
N VAL A 76 2.48 5.33 4.81
CA VAL A 76 1.59 5.25 3.65
C VAL A 76 0.15 5.05 4.09
N LEU A 77 -0.09 4.14 5.03
CA LEU A 77 -1.44 3.90 5.56
C LEU A 77 -2.09 5.14 6.15
N ILE A 78 -1.36 5.89 6.96
CA ILE A 78 -1.87 7.11 7.60
C ILE A 78 -2.11 8.19 6.54
N VAL A 79 -1.12 8.43 5.69
CA VAL A 79 -1.16 9.51 4.69
C VAL A 79 -2.24 9.23 3.63
N VAL A 80 -2.26 8.03 3.06
CA VAL A 80 -3.25 7.68 2.03
C VAL A 80 -4.63 7.54 2.66
N GLY A 81 -4.74 6.87 3.82
CA GLY A 81 -5.99 6.74 4.56
C GLY A 81 -6.71 8.07 4.69
N TYR A 82 -6.02 9.07 5.23
CA TYR A 82 -6.55 10.41 5.45
C TYR A 82 -6.82 11.19 4.16
N LEU A 83 -5.87 11.22 3.23
CA LEU A 83 -6.00 12.03 2.01
C LEU A 83 -7.13 11.51 1.12
N LEU A 84 -7.25 10.20 0.98
CA LEU A 84 -8.28 9.59 0.14
C LEU A 84 -9.67 9.82 0.72
N GLU A 85 -9.83 9.64 2.03
CA GLU A 85 -11.10 9.86 2.74
C GLU A 85 -11.57 11.30 2.53
N LYS A 86 -10.68 12.30 2.71
CA LYS A 86 -11.04 13.70 2.52
C LYS A 86 -11.33 14.05 1.07
N PHE A 87 -10.56 13.51 0.13
CA PHE A 87 -10.78 13.76 -1.29
C PHE A 87 -12.09 13.15 -1.78
N LEU A 88 -12.35 11.89 -1.46
CA LEU A 88 -13.56 11.20 -1.85
C LEU A 88 -14.79 11.73 -1.09
N GLY A 89 -14.63 12.09 0.19
CA GLY A 89 -15.68 12.76 0.97
C GLY A 89 -16.06 14.13 0.41
N TYR A 90 -15.11 14.87 -0.16
CA TYR A 90 -15.40 16.11 -0.88
C TYR A 90 -16.21 15.89 -2.16
N ILE A 91 -15.95 14.79 -2.88
CA ILE A 91 -16.59 14.51 -4.19
C ILE A 91 -17.95 13.82 -4.04
N TYR A 92 -18.01 12.77 -3.22
CA TYR A 92 -19.16 11.89 -3.07
C TYR A 92 -20.01 12.21 -1.84
N GLY A 93 -19.44 12.97 -0.89
CA GLY A 93 -20.07 13.23 0.39
C GLY A 93 -20.05 12.02 1.32
N TYR A 94 -20.61 12.26 2.51
CA TYR A 94 -20.78 11.24 3.54
C TYR A 94 -22.27 10.90 3.70
N ASP A 95 -22.56 9.72 4.19
CA ASP A 95 -23.89 9.38 4.68
C ASP A 95 -24.23 10.19 5.93
N THR A 96 -25.52 10.28 6.27
CA THR A 96 -25.99 11.13 7.38
C THR A 96 -26.04 10.38 8.71
N ASN A 97 -25.86 9.06 8.70
CA ASN A 97 -26.07 8.22 9.88
C ASN A 97 -24.75 7.78 10.51
N TRP A 98 -23.72 7.51 9.69
CA TRP A 98 -22.48 6.85 10.10
C TRP A 98 -21.22 7.59 9.67
N ASP A 99 -21.37 8.74 9.01
CA ASP A 99 -20.30 9.48 8.33
C ASP A 99 -19.49 8.57 7.36
N GLU A 100 -20.14 7.56 6.79
CA GLU A 100 -19.52 6.65 5.83
C GLU A 100 -19.41 7.31 4.46
N LEU A 101 -18.37 6.95 3.71
CA LEU A 101 -18.23 7.43 2.35
C LEU A 101 -19.33 6.88 1.44
N LYS A 102 -19.90 7.74 0.60
CA LYS A 102 -20.88 7.35 -0.42
C LYS A 102 -20.24 6.84 -1.72
N SER A 103 -18.92 6.86 -1.81
CA SER A 103 -18.22 6.35 -2.99
C SER A 103 -18.43 4.84 -3.16
N PRO A 104 -18.23 4.28 -4.37
CA PRO A 104 -18.29 2.85 -4.55
C PRO A 104 -17.11 2.14 -3.85
N GLU A 105 -17.38 1.10 -3.06
CA GLU A 105 -16.36 0.31 -2.34
C GLU A 105 -15.18 -0.14 -3.21
N LEU A 106 -15.46 -0.59 -4.43
CA LEU A 106 -14.43 -1.05 -5.36
C LEU A 106 -13.52 0.11 -5.80
N LEU A 107 -14.07 1.32 -5.95
CA LEU A 107 -13.31 2.52 -6.28
C LEU A 107 -12.39 2.90 -5.12
N ASP A 108 -12.92 2.88 -3.90
CA ASP A 108 -12.19 3.16 -2.67
C ASP A 108 -10.97 2.25 -2.51
N ASN A 109 -11.20 0.95 -2.66
CA ASN A 109 -10.15 -0.06 -2.63
C ASN A 109 -9.11 0.13 -3.74
N ALA A 110 -9.57 0.34 -4.98
CA ALA A 110 -8.69 0.56 -6.11
C ALA A 110 -7.76 1.75 -5.87
N LEU A 111 -8.34 2.89 -5.48
CA LEU A 111 -7.59 4.12 -5.24
C LEU A 111 -6.67 3.97 -4.02
N PHE A 112 -7.14 3.39 -2.92
CA PHE A 112 -6.34 3.18 -1.72
C PHE A 112 -5.09 2.34 -2.01
N PHE A 113 -5.23 1.17 -2.61
CA PHE A 113 -4.09 0.28 -2.88
C PHE A 113 -3.15 0.84 -3.96
N LEU A 114 -3.69 1.47 -5.01
CA LEU A 114 -2.86 2.07 -6.05
C LEU A 114 -2.04 3.25 -5.51
N ILE A 115 -2.69 4.20 -4.83
CA ILE A 115 -2.00 5.38 -4.30
C ILE A 115 -1.03 4.98 -3.19
N SER A 116 -1.41 4.03 -2.34
CA SER A 116 -0.51 3.46 -1.32
C SER A 116 0.76 2.88 -1.95
N ASN A 117 0.62 2.09 -3.01
CA ASN A 117 1.77 1.56 -3.72
C ASN A 117 2.64 2.67 -4.32
N PHE A 118 2.05 3.62 -5.03
CA PHE A 118 2.79 4.71 -5.66
C PHE A 118 3.59 5.54 -4.65
N ILE A 119 2.95 5.94 -3.54
CA ILE A 119 3.61 6.71 -2.49
C ILE A 119 4.70 5.88 -1.81
N GLY A 120 4.41 4.62 -1.46
CA GLY A 120 5.38 3.74 -0.83
C GLY A 120 6.62 3.49 -1.71
N MET A 121 6.41 3.23 -3.00
CA MET A 121 7.48 3.09 -3.98
C MET A 121 8.27 4.39 -4.18
N GLY A 122 7.60 5.54 -4.12
CA GLY A 122 8.23 6.86 -4.15
C GLY A 122 9.20 7.06 -2.99
N PHE A 123 8.77 6.76 -1.76
CA PHE A 123 9.64 6.82 -0.58
C PHE A 123 10.83 5.86 -0.67
N ILE A 124 10.60 4.63 -1.14
CA ILE A 124 11.67 3.64 -1.36
C ILE A 124 12.68 4.14 -2.39
N ALA A 125 12.20 4.67 -3.52
CA ALA A 125 13.06 5.16 -4.59
C ALA A 125 13.90 6.36 -4.12
N PHE A 126 13.27 7.30 -3.40
CA PHE A 126 13.97 8.42 -2.77
C PHE A 126 15.05 7.93 -1.80
N TRP A 127 14.71 6.99 -0.92
CA TRP A 127 15.66 6.42 0.03
C TRP A 127 16.86 5.75 -0.66
N LEU A 128 16.59 4.88 -1.63
CA LEU A 128 17.61 4.14 -2.36
C LEU A 128 18.49 5.04 -3.22
N LYS A 129 18.04 6.25 -3.59
CA LYS A 129 18.84 7.23 -4.32
C LYS A 129 20.06 7.68 -3.53
N TYR A 130 19.92 7.89 -2.22
CA TYR A 130 20.99 8.39 -1.35
C TYR A 130 21.82 7.29 -0.66
N LYS A 131 21.35 6.03 -0.69
CA LYS A 131 22.08 4.89 -0.12
C LYS A 131 23.14 4.36 -1.09
N LYS A 132 24.39 4.26 -0.62
CA LYS A 132 25.48 3.58 -1.35
C LYS A 132 25.27 2.06 -1.32
N PRO A 133 25.70 1.31 -2.35
CA PRO A 133 25.73 -0.15 -2.31
C PRO A 133 26.56 -0.64 -1.13
N ILE A 134 26.14 -1.75 -0.51
CA ILE A 134 26.90 -2.41 0.56
C ILE A 134 27.99 -3.31 -0.04
N TYR A 135 27.81 -3.73 -1.28
CA TYR A 135 28.71 -4.57 -2.08
C TYR A 135 29.01 -3.90 -3.42
#